data_AF-A0A925RKD0-F1
#
_entry.id   AF-A0A925RKD0-F1
#
_cell.length_a   1.000
_cell.length_b   1.000
_cell.length_c   1.000
_cell.angle_alpha   90.00
_cell.angle_beta   90.00
_cell.angle_gamma   90.00
#
_symmetry.space_group_name_H-M   'P 1'
#
loop_
_entity.id
_entity.type
_entity.pdbx_description
1 polymer ?
#
loop_
_entity_poly.entity_id
_entity_poly.type
_entity_poly.pdbx_seq_one_letter_code
_entity_poly.pdbx_strand_id
1 'polypeptide(L)' 'MSPLRERDFKALSDFFLRDDIYTIETDVKQRLLLLLPEPCWEESVFDFLQGFLQTDKPSSTL' A
#
# COMPACT_ATOMS: atom_id res chain seq x y z
N MET A 1 -22.00 9.82 -10.85
CA MET A 1 -21.80 8.36 -10.74
C MET A 1 -23.16 7.71 -10.57
N SER A 2 -23.57 6.80 -11.45
CA SER A 2 -24.80 6.02 -11.27
C SER A 2 -24.57 4.90 -10.25
N PRO A 3 -25.57 4.49 -9.44
CA PRO A 3 -25.44 3.37 -8.52
C PRO A 3 -25.09 2.07 -9.27
N LEU A 4 -24.30 1.21 -8.63
CA LEU A 4 -24.03 -0.13 -9.14
C LEU A 4 -25.33 -0.93 -9.22
N ARG A 5 -25.49 -1.67 -10.31
CA ARG A 5 -26.61 -2.59 -10.53
C ARG A 5 -26.21 -3.99 -10.05
N GLU A 6 -27.21 -4.84 -9.87
CA GLU A 6 -27.02 -6.23 -9.43
C GLU A 6 -26.01 -7.01 -10.28
N ARG A 7 -26.02 -6.80 -11.61
CA ARG A 7 -25.04 -7.39 -12.53
C ARG A 7 -23.59 -6.97 -12.22
N ASP A 8 -23.40 -5.72 -11.76
CA ASP A 8 -22.09 -5.17 -11.48
C ASP A 8 -21.56 -5.78 -10.17
N PHE A 9 -22.44 -5.95 -9.17
CA PHE A 9 -22.11 -6.69 -7.95
C PHE A 9 -21.76 -8.15 -8.21
N LYS A 10 -22.49 -8.82 -9.11
CA LYS A 10 -22.14 -10.19 -9.51
C LYS A 10 -20.78 -10.26 -10.20
N ALA A 11 -20.50 -9.37 -11.14
CA ALA A 11 -19.21 -9.31 -11.80
C ALA A 11 -18.05 -9.04 -10.82
N LEU A 12 -18.27 -8.14 -9.84
CA LEU A 12 -17.31 -7.88 -8.77
C LEU A 12 -17.13 -9.12 -7.89
N SER A 13 -18.22 -9.77 -7.49
CA SER A 13 -18.15 -10.99 -6.69
C SER A 13 -17.38 -12.08 -7.41
N ASP A 14 -17.62 -12.31 -8.71
CA ASP A 14 -16.92 -13.31 -9.50
C ASP A 14 -15.43 -12.92 -9.70
N PHE A 15 -15.12 -11.63 -9.76
CA PHE A 15 -13.74 -11.12 -9.85
C PHE A 15 -12.95 -11.25 -8.55
N PHE A 16 -13.62 -11.09 -7.40
CA PHE A 16 -13.04 -11.15 -6.07
C PHE A 16 -13.23 -12.52 -5.37
N LEU A 17 -14.03 -13.43 -5.92
CA LEU A 17 -14.05 -14.84 -5.55
C LEU A 17 -12.78 -15.50 -6.09
N ARG A 18 -11.72 -15.38 -5.32
CA ARG A 18 -10.48 -16.09 -5.56
C ARG A 18 -10.37 -17.23 -4.57
N ASP A 19 -10.50 -18.45 -5.08
CA ASP A 19 -10.34 -19.68 -4.28
C ASP A 19 -8.96 -19.76 -3.61
N ASP A 20 -7.97 -19.06 -4.16
CA ASP A 20 -6.60 -19.02 -3.66
C ASP A 20 -6.31 -17.88 -2.68
N ILE A 21 -7.32 -17.09 -2.27
CA ILE A 21 -7.12 -15.95 -1.37
C ILE A 21 -6.45 -16.35 -0.05
N TYR A 22 -6.80 -17.51 0.51
CA TYR A 22 -6.20 -18.06 1.72
C TYR A 22 -4.73 -18.48 1.53
N THR A 23 -4.38 -18.94 0.32
CA THR A 23 -3.01 -19.31 -0.03
C THR A 23 -2.13 -18.07 -0.12
N ILE A 24 -2.64 -17.01 -0.74
CA ILE A 24 -1.97 -15.70 -0.81
C ILE A 24 -1.79 -15.12 0.59
N GLU A 25 -2.84 -15.14 1.41
CA GLU A 25 -2.77 -14.65 2.79
C GLU A 25 -1.67 -15.39 3.58
N THR A 26 -1.58 -16.71 3.39
CA THR A 26 -0.55 -17.54 4.04
C THR A 26 0.86 -17.18 3.55
N ASP A 27 1.09 -17.03 2.25
CA ASP A 27 2.39 -16.62 1.69
C ASP A 27 2.80 -15.22 2.17
N VAL A 28 1.87 -14.28 2.17
CA VAL A 28 2.11 -12.92 2.70
C VAL A 28 2.52 -12.97 4.17
N LYS A 29 1.79 -13.72 5.01
CA LYS A 29 2.15 -13.88 6.43
C LYS A 29 3.52 -14.51 6.62
N GLN A 30 3.83 -15.56 5.86
CA GLN A 30 5.14 -16.20 5.91
C GLN A 30 6.27 -15.23 5.55
N ARG A 31 6.08 -14.40 4.52
CA ARG A 31 7.06 -13.38 4.13
C ARG A 31 7.23 -12.29 5.18
N LEU A 32 6.13 -11.80 5.77
CA LEU A 32 6.20 -10.78 6.81
C LEU A 32 6.97 -11.28 8.05
N LEU A 33 6.81 -12.55 8.42
CA LEU A 33 7.57 -13.16 9.53
C LEU A 33 9.08 -13.21 9.28
N LEU A 34 9.53 -13.18 8.02
CA LEU A 34 10.95 -13.16 7.67
C LEU A 34 11.58 -11.76 7.75
N LEU A 35 10.76 -10.71 7.87
CA LEU A 35 11.22 -9.32 7.93
C LEU A 35 11.41 -8.88 9.38
N LEU A 36 12.27 -9.56 10.13
CA LEU A 36 12.60 -9.17 11.52
C LEU A 36 13.99 -8.50 11.59
N PRO A 37 14.12 -7.32 12.24
CA PRO A 37 13.06 -6.55 12.91
C PRO A 37 12.04 -5.97 11.94
N GLU A 38 10.82 -5.73 12.42
CA GLU A 38 9.71 -5.23 11.62
C GLU A 38 10.14 -3.97 10.82
N PRO A 39 9.91 -3.93 9.50
CA PRO A 39 10.19 -2.74 8.70
C PRO A 39 9.43 -1.52 9.23
N CYS A 40 9.94 -0.33 8.94
CA CYS A 40 9.29 0.93 9.27
C CYS A 40 8.05 1.19 8.39
N TRP A 41 7.04 0.32 8.45
CA TRP A 41 5.82 0.38 7.61
C TRP A 41 5.01 1.66 7.81
N GLU A 42 5.07 2.22 9.02
CA GLU A 42 4.30 3.41 9.43
C GLU A 42 5.08 4.72 9.29
N GLU A 43 6.41 4.66 9.21
CA GLU A 43 7.24 5.84 8.95
C GLU A 43 7.41 5.96 7.43
N SER A 44 7.28 7.16 6.88
CA SER A 44 7.61 7.29 5.45
C SER A 44 9.09 6.96 5.33
N VAL A 45 9.40 5.94 4.53
CA VAL A 45 10.76 5.40 4.33
C VAL A 45 11.74 6.51 3.88
N PHE A 46 11.21 7.68 3.53
CA PHE A 46 11.92 8.87 3.06
C PHE A 46 11.74 10.09 3.96
N ASP A 47 11.21 9.97 5.18
CA ASP A 47 11.09 11.10 6.12
C ASP A 47 12.47 11.70 6.44
N PHE A 48 13.51 10.85 6.49
CA PHE A 48 14.89 11.32 6.60
C PHE A 48 15.33 12.16 5.39
N LEU A 49 14.84 11.87 4.17
CA LEU A 49 15.15 12.63 2.96
C LEU A 49 14.47 14.00 2.94
N GLN A 50 13.36 14.17 3.66
CA GLN A 50 12.61 15.42 3.65
C GLN A 50 13.48 16.60 4.13
N GLY A 51 14.35 16.39 5.12
CA GLY A 51 15.32 17.39 5.57
C GLY A 51 16.39 17.72 4.53
N PHE A 52 16.88 16.73 3.78
CA PHE A 52 17.87 16.92 2.71
C PHE A 52 17.28 17.59 1.47
N LEU A 53 16.01 17.33 1.15
CA LEU A 53 15.33 17.95 0.01
C LEU A 53 14.89 19.40 0.29
N GLN A 54 14.85 19.81 1.57
CA GLN A 54 14.51 21.18 1.97
C GLN A 54 15.72 22.13 1.99
N THR A 55 16.96 21.62 2.06
CA THR A 55 18.17 22.46 2.07
C THR A 55 18.51 23.09 0.72
N ASP A 56 17.87 22.63 -0.37
CA ASP A 56 18.06 23.16 -1.73
C ASP A 56 17.02 24.21 -2.14
N LYS A 57 16.16 24.70 -1.22
CA LYS A 57 15.44 25.94 -1.51
C LYS A 57 16.45 27.09 -1.39
N PRO A 58 16.88 27.74 -2.50
CA PRO A 58 17.53 29.02 -2.34
C PRO A 58 16.54 29.91 -1.60
N SER A 59 17.00 30.52 -0.49
CA SER A 59 16.28 31.61 0.13
C SER A 59 15.97 32.63 -0.95
N SER A 60 14.74 32.63 -1.47
CA SER A 60 14.19 33.72 -2.24
C SER A 60 14.09 34.90 -1.28
N THR A 61 15.23 35.55 -1.12
CA THR A 61 15.34 36.90 -0.60
C THR A 61 15.08 37.76 -1.83
N LEU A 62 13.84 38.23 -1.94
CA LEU A 62 13.43 39.52 -2.51
C LEU A 62 11.91 39.63 -2.40
#